data_AF-A0A484MUA0-F1
#
_entry.id   AF-A0A484MUA0-F1
#
_cell.length_a   1.000
_cell.length_b   1.000
_cell.length_c   1.000
_cell.angle_alpha   90.00
_cell.angle_beta   90.00
_cell.angle_gamma   90.00
#
_symmetry.space_group_name_H-M   'P 1'
#
loop_
_entity.id
_entity.type
_entity.pdbx_description
1 polymer ?
#
loop_
_entity_poly.entity_id
_entity_poly.type
_entity_poly.pdbx_seq_one_letter_code
_entity_poly.pdbx_strand_id
1 'polypeptide(L)'
;MEKSTKTTKNNGKKSTKPAITLDQFVSIMNPLIDLEKEAEISASLSSAETRSLDVAQKKGSAILNLKCIDVQTGLMGKTIIEFQSNKEDLLPPHKFGTHDVVVLKPNKADLGSPSLGQGVVYRLKDTSITVSFDDIPEEGLNSPLRLEKVSNEITYRRMKDTLIQLSKGVQKGPASDLVPVLFGERSPMMCKKDAQFTLFNPNLDHPQVFNFSSFSIFCTLWSLTPSLNSSIYPLSSF
;
A
#
# COMPACT_ATOMS: atom_id res chain seq x y z
N MET A 1 -19.58 69.40 20.51
CA MET A 1 -18.32 69.22 19.76
C MET A 1 -17.70 67.89 20.18
N GLU A 2 -17.81 66.96 19.24
CA GLU A 2 -17.25 65.61 19.10
C GLU A 2 -16.10 65.16 20.02
N LYS A 3 -16.32 64.07 20.75
CA LYS A 3 -15.26 63.17 21.23
C LYS A 3 -15.03 62.11 20.15
N SER A 4 -13.90 62.19 19.45
CA SER A 4 -13.48 61.20 18.46
C SER A 4 -12.76 60.03 19.15
N THR A 5 -13.40 58.87 19.23
CA THR A 5 -12.80 57.60 19.66
C THR A 5 -12.03 56.97 18.51
N LYS A 6 -10.70 56.93 18.65
CA LYS A 6 -9.76 56.29 17.71
C LYS A 6 -9.85 54.76 17.88
N THR A 7 -10.46 54.08 16.91
CA THR A 7 -10.53 52.62 16.87
C THR A 7 -9.28 52.07 16.18
N THR A 8 -8.37 51.48 16.95
CA THR A 8 -7.17 50.79 16.46
C THR A 8 -7.58 49.46 15.82
N LYS A 9 -7.45 49.35 14.49
CA LYS A 9 -7.54 48.06 13.76
C LYS A 9 -6.25 47.25 14.02
N ASN A 10 -6.35 46.23 14.86
CA ASN A 10 -5.33 45.19 14.98
C ASN A 10 -5.39 44.29 13.73
N ASN A 11 -4.50 44.53 12.77
CA ASN A 11 -4.24 43.59 11.68
C ASN A 11 -3.40 42.42 12.22
N GLY A 12 -4.09 41.33 12.59
CA GLY A 12 -3.44 40.05 12.85
C GLY A 12 -2.79 39.53 11.57
N LYS A 13 -1.45 39.64 11.48
CA LYS A 13 -0.64 38.92 10.48
C LYS A 13 -0.89 37.42 10.64
N LYS A 14 -1.70 36.82 9.76
CA LYS A 14 -1.71 35.38 9.56
C LYS A 14 -0.35 34.99 8.99
N SER A 15 0.43 34.25 9.77
CA SER A 15 1.67 33.62 9.32
C SER A 15 1.34 32.53 8.31
N THR A 16 1.10 32.89 7.06
CA THR A 16 1.01 31.92 5.96
C THR A 16 2.42 31.42 5.68
N LYS A 17 2.75 30.24 6.20
CA LYS A 17 3.84 29.44 5.64
C LYS A 17 3.59 29.32 4.13
N PRO A 18 4.60 29.47 3.27
CA PRO A 18 4.40 29.29 1.84
C PRO A 18 3.88 27.88 1.60
N ALA A 19 2.75 27.78 0.91
CA ALA A 19 2.22 26.51 0.44
C ALA A 19 3.26 25.86 -0.48
N ILE A 20 3.64 24.62 -0.18
CA ILE A 20 4.54 23.85 -1.04
C ILE A 20 3.81 23.56 -2.35
N THR A 21 4.43 23.88 -3.49
CA THR A 21 3.82 23.55 -4.78
C THR A 21 3.92 22.06 -5.06
N LEU A 22 3.07 21.56 -5.95
CA LEU A 22 3.08 20.16 -6.39
C LEU A 22 4.48 19.71 -6.85
N ASP A 23 5.13 20.52 -7.69
CA ASP A 23 6.45 20.20 -8.25
C ASP A 23 7.56 20.20 -7.19
N GLN A 24 7.48 21.12 -6.22
CA GLN A 24 8.39 21.15 -5.08
C GLN A 24 8.23 19.90 -4.22
N PHE A 25 6.99 19.49 -3.95
CA PHE A 25 6.70 18.27 -3.21
C PHE A 25 7.26 17.04 -3.92
N VAL A 26 6.99 16.87 -5.22
CA VAL A 26 7.52 15.73 -5.99
C VAL A 26 9.06 15.71 -5.96
N SER A 27 9.68 16.88 -6.13
CA SER A 27 11.15 17.02 -6.13
C SER A 27 11.78 16.71 -4.78
N ILE A 28 11.09 17.01 -3.67
CA ILE A 28 11.53 16.68 -2.31
C ILE A 28 11.30 15.19 -2.00
N MET A 29 10.13 14.65 -2.36
CA MET A 29 9.74 13.30 -1.97
C MET A 29 10.50 12.21 -2.73
N ASN A 30 10.83 12.43 -4.01
CA ASN A 30 11.52 11.43 -4.82
C ASN A 30 12.87 10.97 -4.21
N PRO A 31 13.81 11.87 -3.83
CA PRO A 31 15.06 11.46 -3.18
C PRO A 31 14.84 10.92 -1.76
N LEU A 32 13.82 11.37 -1.03
CA LEU A 32 13.50 10.82 0.30
C LEU A 32 13.07 9.36 0.23
N ILE A 33 12.30 8.99 -0.80
CA ILE A 33 11.92 7.59 -1.06
C ILE A 33 13.15 6.73 -1.37
N ASP A 34 14.13 7.27 -2.09
CA ASP A 34 15.40 6.57 -2.35
C ASP A 34 16.22 6.36 -1.09
N LEU A 35 16.35 7.39 -0.25
CA LEU A 35 17.05 7.28 1.03
C LEU A 35 16.39 6.25 1.95
N GLU A 36 15.06 6.20 2.00
CA GLU A 36 14.33 5.19 2.77
C GLU A 36 14.58 3.78 2.19
N LYS A 37 14.54 3.63 0.86
CA LYS A 37 14.85 2.36 0.19
C LYS A 37 16.26 1.88 0.53
N GLU A 38 17.25 2.77 0.42
CA GLU A 38 18.65 2.45 0.72
C GLU A 38 18.86 2.11 2.21
N ALA A 39 18.17 2.81 3.12
CA ALA A 39 18.20 2.52 4.54
C ALA A 39 17.61 1.13 4.84
N GLU A 40 16.48 0.76 4.23
CA GLU A 40 15.86 -0.55 4.39
C GLU A 40 16.76 -1.67 3.83
N ILE A 41 17.36 -1.47 2.66
CA ILE A 41 18.31 -2.42 2.06
C ILE A 41 19.53 -2.57 2.95
N SER A 42 20.12 -1.48 3.43
CA SER A 42 21.31 -1.51 4.30
C SER A 42 21.03 -2.17 5.64
N ALA A 43 19.87 -1.93 6.24
CA ALA A 43 19.43 -2.62 7.46
C ALA A 43 19.25 -4.13 7.21
N SER A 44 18.73 -4.50 6.04
CA SER A 44 18.55 -5.90 5.66
C SER A 44 19.88 -6.59 5.38
N LEU A 45 20.80 -5.95 4.64
CA LEU A 45 22.13 -6.46 4.31
C LEU A 45 23.03 -6.59 5.54
N SER A 46 23.13 -5.56 6.38
CA SER A 46 23.89 -5.64 7.64
C SER A 46 23.40 -6.76 8.55
N SER A 47 22.11 -7.08 8.51
CA SER A 47 21.53 -8.21 9.21
C SER A 47 21.80 -9.56 8.55
N ALA A 48 22.08 -9.59 7.25
CA ALA A 48 22.38 -10.79 6.46
C ALA A 48 23.88 -11.14 6.45
N GLU A 49 24.77 -10.15 6.41
CA GLU A 49 26.24 -10.31 6.36
C GLU A 49 26.84 -10.95 7.62
N THR A 50 26.12 -10.94 8.75
CA THR A 50 26.57 -11.52 10.04
C THR A 50 25.91 -12.86 10.40
N ARG A 51 25.12 -13.47 9.50
CA ARG A 51 24.11 -14.46 9.94
C ARG A 51 24.42 -15.91 9.55
N SER A 52 24.47 -16.78 10.57
CA SER A 52 24.16 -18.20 10.38
C SER A 52 22.65 -18.38 10.18
N LEU A 53 22.23 -19.39 9.41
CA LEU A 53 20.81 -19.70 9.15
C LEU A 53 20.00 -19.86 10.45
N ASP A 54 20.60 -20.36 11.52
CA ASP A 54 19.95 -20.50 12.82
C ASP A 54 19.57 -19.16 13.45
N VAL A 55 20.44 -18.15 13.31
CA VAL A 55 20.10 -16.79 13.75
C VAL A 55 19.02 -16.20 12.83
N ALA A 56 19.00 -16.56 11.54
CA ALA A 56 17.93 -16.25 10.58
C ALA A 56 16.55 -16.68 11.10
N GLN A 57 16.47 -17.94 11.48
CA GLN A 57 15.27 -18.54 12.02
C GLN A 57 14.89 -17.98 13.39
N LYS A 58 15.84 -17.78 14.31
CA LYS A 58 15.55 -17.25 15.66
C LYS A 58 14.95 -15.84 15.67
N LYS A 59 15.35 -14.95 14.75
CA LYS A 59 14.67 -13.63 14.63
C LYS A 59 13.37 -13.68 13.81
N GLY A 60 13.03 -14.84 13.23
CA GLY A 60 11.82 -15.07 12.47
C GLY A 60 11.83 -14.55 11.03
N SER A 61 13.01 -14.25 10.46
CA SER A 61 13.13 -13.75 9.08
C SER A 61 13.43 -14.84 8.05
N ALA A 62 13.62 -16.08 8.50
CA ALA A 62 13.76 -17.25 7.65
C ALA A 62 13.02 -18.44 8.28
N ILE A 63 12.49 -19.32 7.45
CA ILE A 63 11.92 -20.60 7.87
C ILE A 63 12.69 -21.70 7.15
N LEU A 64 13.33 -22.58 7.91
CA LEU A 64 14.20 -23.65 7.40
C LEU A 64 13.47 -24.99 7.37
N ASN A 65 14.02 -25.95 6.63
CA ASN A 65 13.53 -27.33 6.55
C ASN A 65 12.05 -27.43 6.16
N LEU A 66 11.64 -26.66 5.15
CA LEU A 66 10.32 -26.74 4.57
C LEU A 66 10.25 -27.86 3.53
N LYS A 67 9.08 -28.48 3.40
CA LYS A 67 8.73 -29.39 2.31
C LYS A 67 7.61 -28.77 1.47
N CYS A 68 7.69 -28.94 0.17
CA CYS A 68 6.58 -28.65 -0.74
C CYS A 68 5.49 -29.71 -0.52
N ILE A 69 4.25 -29.30 -0.25
CA ILE A 69 3.12 -30.24 -0.06
C ILE A 69 2.10 -30.17 -1.20
N ASP A 70 1.97 -29.02 -1.84
CA ASP A 70 1.03 -28.80 -2.92
C ASP A 70 1.50 -27.69 -3.84
N VAL A 71 1.22 -27.85 -5.13
CA VAL A 71 1.56 -26.91 -6.20
C VAL A 71 0.32 -26.73 -7.05
N GLN A 72 -0.20 -25.51 -7.07
CA GLN A 72 -1.41 -25.15 -7.79
C GLN A 72 -1.12 -24.01 -8.78
N THR A 73 -1.81 -24.02 -9.91
CA THR A 73 -1.80 -22.87 -10.82
C THR A 73 -2.74 -21.79 -10.29
N GLY A 74 -2.19 -20.63 -9.97
CA GLY A 74 -2.90 -19.43 -9.58
C GLY A 74 -3.37 -18.57 -10.74
N LEU A 75 -4.00 -17.44 -10.40
CA LEU A 75 -4.45 -16.46 -11.40
C LEU A 75 -3.25 -15.85 -12.14
N MET A 76 -3.45 -15.50 -13.41
CA MET A 76 -2.43 -14.86 -14.27
C MET A 76 -1.19 -15.73 -14.50
N GLY A 77 -1.35 -17.06 -14.46
CA GLY A 77 -0.26 -18.00 -14.74
C GLY A 77 0.77 -18.11 -13.62
N LYS A 78 0.51 -17.53 -12.44
CA LYS A 78 1.40 -17.66 -11.27
C LYS A 78 1.32 -19.06 -10.69
N THR A 79 2.40 -19.55 -10.10
CA THR A 79 2.43 -20.82 -9.38
C THR A 79 2.23 -20.57 -7.89
N ILE A 80 1.25 -21.21 -7.27
CA ILE A 80 0.97 -21.14 -5.84
C ILE A 80 1.49 -22.42 -5.20
N ILE A 81 2.44 -22.29 -4.29
CA ILE A 81 3.05 -23.43 -3.61
C ILE A 81 2.74 -23.36 -2.12
N GLU A 82 2.25 -24.45 -1.56
CA GLU A 82 2.08 -24.61 -0.12
C GLU A 82 3.26 -25.38 0.48
N PHE A 83 3.87 -24.79 1.51
CA PHE A 83 4.99 -25.35 2.24
C PHE A 83 4.60 -25.70 3.67
N GLN A 84 5.11 -26.82 4.17
CA GLN A 84 5.02 -27.22 5.58
C GLN A 84 6.40 -27.44 6.18
N SER A 85 6.48 -27.40 7.51
CA SER A 85 7.67 -27.85 8.23
C SER A 85 7.90 -29.35 8.01
N ASN A 86 9.15 -29.74 7.80
CA ASN A 86 9.54 -31.15 7.67
C ASN A 86 9.82 -31.81 9.04
N LYS A 87 9.98 -31.01 10.10
CA LYS A 87 10.35 -31.50 11.45
C LYS A 87 9.17 -31.61 12.40
N GLU A 88 8.23 -30.68 12.28
CA GLU A 88 7.11 -30.50 13.20
C GLU A 88 5.84 -30.23 12.40
N ASP A 89 4.67 -30.47 12.99
CA ASP A 89 3.38 -30.19 12.33
C ASP A 89 3.08 -28.68 12.26
N LEU A 90 3.71 -27.88 13.14
CA LEU A 90 3.59 -26.43 13.17
C LEU A 90 4.81 -25.76 12.54
N LEU A 91 4.60 -24.58 11.96
CA LEU A 91 5.68 -23.71 11.54
C LEU A 91 6.42 -23.16 12.75
N PRO A 92 7.77 -23.09 12.71
CA PRO A 92 8.53 -22.48 13.80
C PRO A 92 8.15 -21.00 13.97
N PRO A 93 8.33 -20.40 15.15
CA PRO A 93 8.00 -18.99 15.39
C PRO A 93 8.67 -18.06 14.37
N HIS A 94 7.87 -17.25 13.70
CA HIS A 94 8.31 -16.47 12.54
C HIS A 94 7.60 -15.11 12.44
N LYS A 95 8.17 -14.19 11.65
CA LYS A 95 7.64 -12.83 11.43
C LYS A 95 7.19 -12.60 9.98
N PHE A 96 6.74 -13.67 9.34
CA PHE A 96 6.12 -13.59 8.01
C PHE A 96 4.67 -13.18 8.18
N GLY A 97 4.22 -12.30 7.29
CA GLY A 97 2.83 -11.92 7.11
C GLY A 97 2.41 -12.12 5.66
N THR A 98 1.10 -12.05 5.44
CA THR A 98 0.55 -11.97 4.09
C THR A 98 1.13 -10.75 3.37
N HIS A 99 1.45 -10.91 2.08
CA HIS A 99 2.08 -9.91 1.20
C HIS A 99 3.58 -9.65 1.41
N ASP A 100 4.25 -10.37 2.32
CA ASP A 100 5.70 -10.33 2.40
C ASP A 100 6.34 -10.90 1.14
N VAL A 101 7.41 -10.26 0.68
CA VAL A 101 8.22 -10.75 -0.43
C VAL A 101 9.26 -11.72 0.13
N VAL A 102 9.35 -12.90 -0.48
CA VAL A 102 10.20 -13.99 -0.01
C VAL A 102 10.97 -14.61 -1.15
N VAL A 103 12.11 -15.19 -0.81
CA VAL A 103 12.97 -15.91 -1.74
C VAL A 103 13.04 -17.36 -1.31
N LEU A 104 12.82 -18.26 -2.26
CA LEU A 104 12.91 -19.70 -2.07
C LEU A 104 14.34 -20.17 -2.40
N LYS A 105 14.93 -20.92 -1.48
CA LYS A 105 16.26 -21.53 -1.65
C LYS A 105 16.24 -22.99 -1.18
N PRO A 106 17.14 -23.85 -1.68
CA PRO A 106 17.39 -25.14 -1.05
C PRO A 106 17.92 -24.93 0.37
N ASN A 107 17.49 -25.77 1.32
CA ASN A 107 17.77 -25.58 2.74
C ASN A 107 19.28 -25.55 3.08
N LYS A 108 20.08 -26.38 2.39
CA LYS A 108 21.52 -26.50 2.58
C LYS A 108 22.36 -25.62 1.65
N ALA A 109 21.73 -24.78 0.83
CA ALA A 109 22.49 -23.96 -0.11
C ALA A 109 23.25 -22.84 0.63
N ASP A 110 24.43 -22.48 0.17
CA ASP A 110 25.21 -21.39 0.77
C ASP A 110 24.45 -20.06 0.69
N LEU A 111 24.81 -19.08 1.52
CA LEU A 111 24.11 -17.78 1.53
C LEU A 111 24.10 -17.08 0.16
N GLY A 112 25.16 -17.28 -0.64
CA GLY A 112 25.32 -16.74 -1.98
C GLY A 112 24.81 -17.62 -3.13
N SER A 113 24.18 -18.77 -2.85
CA SER A 113 23.61 -19.62 -3.89
C SER A 113 22.45 -18.91 -4.59
N PRO A 114 22.25 -19.13 -5.90
CA PRO A 114 21.10 -18.58 -6.61
C PRO A 114 19.80 -19.09 -5.97
N SER A 115 18.80 -18.21 -5.90
CA SER A 115 17.46 -18.57 -5.48
C SER A 115 16.74 -19.41 -6.53
N LEU A 116 15.87 -20.31 -6.07
CA LEU A 116 14.97 -21.04 -6.95
C LEU A 116 13.89 -20.12 -7.53
N GLY A 117 13.44 -19.15 -6.74
CA GLY A 117 12.45 -18.16 -7.20
C GLY A 117 12.15 -17.13 -6.13
N GLN A 118 11.56 -16.02 -6.57
CA GLN A 118 11.03 -14.98 -5.70
C GLN A 118 9.51 -15.00 -5.76
N GLY A 119 8.87 -14.86 -4.60
CA GLY A 119 7.43 -14.93 -4.49
C GLY A 119 6.88 -14.01 -3.41
N VAL A 120 5.55 -14.00 -3.30
CA VAL A 120 4.81 -13.22 -2.32
C VAL A 120 3.96 -14.15 -1.47
N VAL A 121 4.01 -13.99 -0.15
CA VAL A 121 3.19 -14.78 0.76
C VAL A 121 1.71 -14.48 0.50
N TYR A 122 0.97 -15.50 0.11
CA TYR A 122 -0.45 -15.42 -0.21
C TYR A 122 -1.32 -15.73 1.01
N ARG A 123 -0.96 -16.80 1.74
CA ARG A 123 -1.71 -17.27 2.90
C ARG A 123 -0.76 -17.83 3.95
N LEU A 124 -1.10 -17.61 5.21
CA LEU A 124 -0.38 -18.15 6.35
C LEU A 124 -1.35 -18.92 7.25
N LYS A 125 -0.96 -20.12 7.65
CA LYS A 125 -1.60 -20.96 8.67
C LYS A 125 -0.55 -21.32 9.72
N ASP A 126 -0.98 -21.83 10.87
CA ASP A 126 -0.04 -22.29 11.89
C ASP A 126 0.81 -23.48 11.42
N THR A 127 0.26 -24.31 10.52
CA THR A 127 0.91 -25.52 10.00
C THR A 127 1.60 -25.31 8.65
N SER A 128 1.22 -24.29 7.88
CA SER A 128 1.69 -24.12 6.50
C SER A 128 1.75 -22.66 6.04
N ILE A 129 2.64 -22.41 5.08
CA ILE A 129 2.82 -21.12 4.43
C ILE A 129 2.64 -21.29 2.92
N THR A 130 1.78 -20.49 2.33
CA THR A 130 1.48 -20.53 0.90
C THR A 130 2.07 -19.30 0.23
N VAL A 131 2.88 -19.52 -0.81
CA VAL A 131 3.59 -18.45 -1.54
C VAL A 131 3.23 -18.52 -3.01
N SER A 132 2.98 -17.36 -3.61
CA SER A 132 2.75 -17.21 -5.05
C SER A 132 4.04 -16.75 -5.74
N PHE A 133 4.45 -17.49 -6.77
CA PHE A 133 5.64 -17.25 -7.57
C PHE A 133 5.25 -16.89 -9.01
N ASP A 134 6.03 -16.02 -9.64
CA ASP A 134 5.83 -15.65 -11.05
C ASP A 134 6.45 -16.69 -12.00
N ASP A 135 7.64 -17.19 -11.66
CA ASP A 135 8.32 -18.28 -12.37
C ASP A 135 9.13 -19.07 -11.35
N ILE A 136 8.99 -20.39 -11.33
CA ILE A 136 9.72 -21.27 -10.41
C ILE A 136 10.04 -22.60 -11.11
N PRO A 137 11.30 -23.05 -11.08
CA PRO A 137 11.65 -24.33 -11.66
C PRO A 137 11.00 -25.45 -10.84
N GLU A 138 10.39 -26.43 -11.51
CA GLU A 138 9.91 -27.67 -10.87
C GLU A 138 11.09 -28.46 -10.25
N GLU A 139 12.29 -28.28 -10.80
CA GLU A 139 13.52 -28.88 -10.29
C GLU A 139 13.94 -28.25 -8.95
N GLY A 140 14.18 -29.10 -7.95
CA GLY A 140 14.66 -28.69 -6.62
C GLY A 140 13.58 -28.63 -5.53
N LEU A 141 12.30 -28.63 -5.89
CA LEU A 141 11.17 -28.60 -4.94
C LEU A 141 11.05 -29.90 -4.10
N ASN A 142 11.63 -31.00 -4.57
CA ASN A 142 11.65 -32.30 -3.90
C ASN A 142 12.67 -32.41 -2.76
N SER A 143 13.54 -31.40 -2.61
CA SER A 143 14.53 -31.34 -1.53
C SER A 143 14.02 -30.48 -0.37
N PRO A 144 14.58 -30.58 0.84
CA PRO A 144 14.25 -29.64 1.90
C PRO A 144 14.58 -28.20 1.46
N LEU A 145 13.61 -27.31 1.63
CA LEU A 145 13.65 -25.92 1.19
C LEU A 145 13.77 -24.97 2.39
N ARG A 146 14.08 -23.71 2.11
CA ARG A 146 13.96 -22.61 3.07
C ARG A 146 13.38 -21.38 2.39
N LEU A 147 12.61 -20.63 3.16
CA LEU A 147 12.10 -19.32 2.78
C LEU A 147 12.85 -18.24 3.55
N GLU A 148 13.34 -17.24 2.82
CA GLU A 148 13.99 -16.05 3.38
C GLU A 148 13.14 -14.82 3.05
N LYS A 149 12.81 -13.99 4.04
CA LYS A 149 12.13 -12.72 3.83
C LYS A 149 13.09 -11.71 3.21
N VAL A 150 12.65 -11.00 2.18
CA VAL A 150 13.42 -9.94 1.52
C VAL A 150 12.65 -8.62 1.52
N SER A 151 13.38 -7.52 1.36
CA SER A 151 12.79 -6.18 1.25
C SER A 151 11.89 -6.06 0.03
N ASN A 152 10.79 -5.33 0.20
CA ASN A 152 9.80 -5.17 -0.86
C ASN A 152 10.14 -3.95 -1.74
N GLU A 153 10.87 -4.18 -2.84
CA GLU A 153 11.18 -3.13 -3.80
C GLU A 153 9.94 -2.62 -4.58
N ILE A 154 8.86 -3.42 -4.65
CA ILE A 154 7.64 -3.06 -5.38
C ILE A 154 6.97 -1.86 -4.72
N THR A 155 7.02 -1.74 -3.39
CA THR A 155 6.45 -0.61 -2.64
C THR A 155 7.07 0.70 -3.09
N TYR A 156 8.41 0.78 -3.11
CA TYR A 156 9.15 1.98 -3.53
C TYR A 156 8.88 2.34 -4.99
N ARG A 157 8.85 1.33 -5.88
CA ARG A 157 8.49 1.54 -7.29
C ARG A 157 7.10 2.15 -7.43
N ARG A 158 6.09 1.59 -6.76
CA ARG A 158 4.71 2.09 -6.79
C ARG A 158 4.59 3.52 -6.25
N MET A 159 5.32 3.84 -5.18
CA MET A 159 5.34 5.21 -4.64
C MET A 159 5.93 6.19 -5.65
N LYS A 160 7.03 5.83 -6.31
CA LYS A 160 7.63 6.64 -7.39
C LYS A 160 6.72 6.78 -8.60
N ASP A 161 6.10 5.69 -9.05
CA ASP A 161 5.13 5.72 -10.15
C ASP A 161 3.95 6.66 -9.82
N THR A 162 3.49 6.65 -8.57
CA THR A 162 2.44 7.55 -8.08
C THR A 162 2.89 9.00 -8.12
N LEU A 163 4.12 9.31 -7.71
CA LEU A 163 4.69 10.67 -7.82
C LEU A 163 4.80 11.12 -9.28
N ILE A 164 5.17 10.23 -10.19
CA ILE A 164 5.23 10.51 -11.64
C ILE A 164 3.83 10.76 -12.20
N GLN A 165 2.83 9.98 -11.78
CA GLN A 165 1.44 10.22 -12.19
C GLN A 165 0.92 11.55 -11.65
N LEU A 166 1.29 11.89 -10.40
CA LEU A 166 0.92 13.15 -9.77
C LEU A 166 1.56 14.35 -10.49
N SER A 167 2.84 14.26 -10.87
CA SER A 167 3.56 15.35 -11.57
C SER A 167 3.06 15.62 -12.98
N LYS A 168 2.50 14.60 -13.66
CA LYS A 168 1.82 14.77 -14.95
C LYS A 168 0.52 15.59 -14.85
N GLY A 169 0.06 15.85 -13.62
CA GLY A 169 -1.12 16.62 -13.31
C GLY A 169 -2.41 15.78 -13.39
N VAL A 170 -3.23 15.85 -12.35
CA VAL A 170 -4.57 15.26 -12.33
C VAL A 170 -5.53 16.21 -13.04
N GLN A 171 -5.47 16.23 -14.38
CA GLN A 171 -6.21 17.20 -15.19
C GLN A 171 -7.69 16.86 -15.36
N LYS A 172 -8.06 15.59 -15.17
CA LYS A 172 -9.43 15.09 -15.33
C LYS A 172 -9.72 14.03 -14.30
N GLY A 173 -11.01 13.92 -13.99
CA GLY A 173 -11.49 12.95 -13.04
C GLY A 173 -11.61 13.54 -11.63
N PRO A 174 -12.13 12.75 -10.72
CA PRO A 174 -12.73 13.26 -9.50
C PRO A 174 -11.72 13.67 -8.42
N ALA A 175 -10.42 13.42 -8.65
CA ALA A 175 -9.32 13.87 -7.80
C ALA A 175 -8.75 15.25 -8.21
N SER A 176 -9.19 15.84 -9.33
CA SER A 176 -8.66 17.15 -9.80
C SER A 176 -8.96 18.29 -8.83
N ASP A 177 -10.09 18.25 -8.12
CA ASP A 177 -10.45 19.24 -7.10
C ASP A 177 -9.76 19.00 -5.76
N LEU A 178 -9.26 17.80 -5.51
CA LEU A 178 -8.61 17.43 -4.25
C LEU A 178 -7.16 17.92 -4.19
N VAL A 179 -6.42 17.83 -5.30
CA VAL A 179 -4.99 18.20 -5.36
C VAL A 179 -4.76 19.66 -4.91
N PRO A 180 -5.45 20.69 -5.44
CA PRO A 180 -5.27 22.07 -4.99
C PRO A 180 -5.58 22.27 -3.50
N VAL A 181 -6.50 21.48 -2.94
CA VAL A 181 -6.83 21.54 -1.51
C VAL A 181 -5.71 20.96 -0.65
N LEU A 182 -5.16 19.80 -1.04
CA LEU A 182 -4.06 19.15 -0.33
C LEU A 182 -2.77 19.99 -0.33
N PHE A 183 -2.50 20.71 -1.41
CA PHE A 183 -1.34 21.60 -1.53
C PHE A 183 -1.62 23.04 -1.04
N GLY A 184 -2.79 23.30 -0.47
CA GLY A 184 -3.11 24.60 0.14
C GLY A 184 -3.36 25.74 -0.85
N GLU A 185 -3.49 25.44 -2.14
CA GLU A 185 -3.89 26.39 -3.19
C GLU A 185 -5.39 26.75 -3.09
N ARG A 186 -6.20 25.86 -2.51
CA ARG A 186 -7.64 26.03 -2.28
C ARG A 186 -8.02 25.61 -0.86
N SER A 187 -8.94 26.34 -0.22
CA SER A 187 -9.48 25.90 1.08
C SER A 187 -10.50 24.77 0.92
N PRO A 188 -10.58 23.81 1.86
CA PRO A 188 -11.64 22.80 1.86
C PRO A 188 -13.01 23.47 1.99
N MET A 189 -14.02 22.94 1.31
CA MET A 189 -15.38 23.45 1.34
C MET A 189 -16.30 22.45 2.04
N MET A 190 -17.17 22.95 2.91
CA MET A 190 -18.28 22.19 3.47
C MET A 190 -19.52 22.47 2.63
N CYS A 191 -20.24 21.42 2.20
CA CYS A 191 -21.58 21.63 1.64
C CYS A 191 -22.51 22.13 2.75
N LYS A 192 -23.35 23.09 2.41
CA LYS A 192 -24.26 23.76 3.36
C LYS A 192 -25.64 23.09 3.42
N LYS A 193 -25.85 22.00 2.67
CA LYS A 193 -27.13 21.30 2.60
C LYS A 193 -27.06 20.08 3.49
N ASP A 194 -27.98 20.01 4.44
CA ASP A 194 -28.19 18.81 5.24
C ASP A 194 -28.68 17.70 4.33
N ALA A 195 -27.88 16.64 4.22
CA ALA A 195 -28.27 15.47 3.46
C ALA A 195 -29.18 14.59 4.33
N GLN A 196 -30.29 14.12 3.77
CA GLN A 196 -31.12 13.13 4.45
C GLN A 196 -30.46 11.76 4.31
N PHE A 197 -30.25 11.07 5.43
CA PHE A 197 -29.72 9.71 5.46
C PHE A 197 -30.37 8.91 6.58
N THR A 198 -30.42 7.59 6.40
CA THR A 198 -30.83 6.64 7.45
C THR A 198 -29.59 5.96 7.99
N LEU A 199 -29.52 5.85 9.32
CA LEU A 199 -28.43 5.15 9.97
C LEU A 199 -28.64 3.63 9.86
N PHE A 200 -27.66 2.93 9.30
CA PHE A 200 -27.68 1.46 9.28
C PHE A 200 -27.46 0.88 10.68
N ASN A 201 -26.55 1.48 11.46
CA ASN A 201 -26.38 1.18 12.88
C ASN A 201 -27.14 2.22 13.72
N PRO A 202 -28.21 1.86 14.45
CA PRO A 202 -28.97 2.81 15.26
C PRO A 202 -28.27 3.20 16.57
N ASN A 203 -27.22 2.48 16.98
CA ASN A 203 -26.56 2.65 18.29
C ASN A 203 -25.29 3.53 18.22
N LEU A 204 -25.25 4.49 17.29
CA LEU A 204 -24.11 5.41 17.18
C LEU A 204 -24.20 6.50 18.24
N ASP A 205 -23.04 6.94 18.73
CA ASP A 205 -22.95 8.05 19.69
C ASP A 205 -23.09 9.42 18.99
N HIS A 206 -23.31 10.48 19.78
CA HIS A 206 -23.55 11.83 19.25
C HIS A 206 -22.42 12.36 18.33
N PRO A 207 -21.12 12.22 18.65
CA PRO A 207 -20.04 12.60 17.73
C PRO A 207 -20.03 11.80 16.41
N GLN A 208 -20.34 10.50 16.45
CA GLN A 208 -20.45 9.70 15.23
C GLN A 208 -21.60 10.17 14.36
N VAL A 209 -22.79 10.37 14.92
CA VAL A 209 -23.96 10.87 14.19
C VAL A 209 -23.68 12.24 13.58
N PHE A 210 -23.05 13.14 14.34
CA PHE A 210 -22.65 14.46 13.86
C PHE A 210 -21.67 14.37 12.68
N ASN A 211 -20.66 13.51 12.75
CA ASN A 211 -19.73 13.29 11.66
C ASN A 211 -20.43 12.75 10.41
N PHE A 212 -21.34 11.78 10.52
CA PHE A 212 -22.09 11.26 9.36
C PHE A 212 -22.98 12.32 8.72
N SER A 213 -23.67 13.14 9.53
CA SER A 213 -24.47 14.25 9.01
C SER A 213 -23.63 15.29 8.26
N SER A 214 -22.39 15.50 8.71
CA SER A 214 -21.42 16.39 8.06
C SER A 214 -20.74 15.77 6.85
N PHE A 215 -20.70 14.43 6.72
CA PHE A 215 -19.98 13.68 5.66
C PHE A 215 -20.86 13.31 4.47
N SER A 216 -22.18 13.14 4.65
CA SER A 216 -23.11 12.83 3.54
C SER A 216 -23.14 13.92 2.44
N ILE A 217 -22.60 15.08 2.80
CA ILE A 217 -22.25 16.25 1.99
C ILE A 217 -21.12 16.00 0.95
N PHE A 218 -20.24 15.02 1.16
CA PHE A 218 -19.09 14.75 0.29
C PHE A 218 -19.39 13.75 -0.84
N CYS A 219 -20.29 12.79 -0.62
CA CYS A 219 -20.63 11.77 -1.62
C CYS A 219 -21.62 12.25 -2.71
N THR A 220 -22.51 13.20 -2.40
CA THR A 220 -23.57 13.61 -3.33
C THR A 220 -23.08 14.42 -4.54
N LEU A 221 -21.86 14.97 -4.51
CA LEU A 221 -21.27 15.66 -5.67
C LEU A 221 -20.56 14.71 -6.65
N TRP A 222 -20.29 13.45 -6.27
CA TRP A 222 -19.63 12.49 -7.17
C TRP A 222 -20.64 11.76 -8.07
N SER A 223 -21.90 11.65 -7.65
CA SER A 223 -22.92 10.85 -8.34
C SER A 223 -23.77 11.61 -9.38
N LEU A 224 -23.49 12.89 -9.65
CA LEU A 224 -24.33 13.72 -10.54
C LEU A 224 -23.49 14.47 -11.59
N THR A 225 -22.92 13.73 -12.52
CA THR A 225 -22.74 14.18 -13.91
C THR A 225 -23.50 13.25 -14.84
N PRO A 226 -24.75 13.56 -15.22
CA PRO A 226 -25.40 12.90 -16.34
C PRO A 226 -24.77 13.45 -17.63
N SER A 227 -24.01 12.62 -18.33
CA SER A 227 -23.68 12.85 -19.74
C SER A 227 -24.97 12.74 -20.56
N LEU A 228 -25.69 13.85 -20.69
CA LEU A 228 -26.71 14.01 -21.72
C LEU A 228 -26.01 14.48 -23.00
N ASN A 229 -25.72 13.53 -23.90
CA ASN A 229 -25.94 13.81 -25.31
C ASN A 229 -26.46 12.54 -25.99
N SER A 230 -27.73 12.60 -26.34
CA SER A 230 -28.52 11.59 -27.03
C SER A 230 -28.37 11.72 -28.54
N SER A 231 -27.99 10.64 -29.21
CA SER A 231 -28.40 10.30 -30.59
C SER A 231 -28.49 8.75 -30.64
N ILE A 232 -29.65 8.06 -30.63
CA ILE A 232 -30.65 7.89 -31.72
C ILE A 232 -29.92 7.44 -33.00
N TYR A 233 -30.00 6.23 -33.60
CA TYR A 233 -30.68 4.89 -33.49
C TYR A 233 -29.86 3.89 -34.37
N PRO A 234 -30.27 2.65 -34.70
CA PRO A 234 -30.60 1.46 -33.90
C PRO A 234 -29.77 0.20 -34.29
N LEU A 235 -29.85 -0.85 -33.46
CA LEU A 235 -29.47 -2.22 -33.81
C LEU A 235 -30.43 -2.81 -34.86
N SER A 236 -29.87 -3.40 -35.91
CA SER A 236 -30.54 -4.42 -36.74
C SER A 236 -30.08 -5.81 -36.30
N SER A 237 -31.05 -6.67 -36.00
CA SER A 237 -30.89 -8.10 -35.77
C SER A 237 -30.31 -8.83 -36.99
N PHE A 238 -29.30 -9.68 -36.77
CA PHE A 238 -29.19 -11.07 -37.24
C PHE A 238 -28.09 -11.78 -36.44
#